data_AF-A0A8D5U9N4-F1
#
_entry.id   AF-A0A8D5U9N4-F1
#
_cell.length_a   1.000
_cell.length_b   1.000
_cell.length_c   1.000
_cell.angle_alpha   90.00
_cell.angle_beta   90.00
_cell.angle_gamma   90.00
#
_symmetry.space_group_name_H-M   'P 1'
#
loop_
_entity.id
_entity.type
_entity.pdbx_description
1 polymer ?
#
loop_
_entity_poly.entity_id
_entity_poly.type
_entity_poly.pdbx_seq_one_letter_code
_entity_poly.pdbx_strand_id
1 'polypeptide(L)'
;MNSQIEAKIAQMRCENRPVKVIAKRLGLNREDIELVIQKWILSTDPFIEEIIKGRKVKNPKVDPSLKVNFVSNVEELLKDDDVLDYIALHWTDHHDRLMDCIRYKIYVYLKTKEG
;
A
#
# COMPACT_ATOMS: atom_id res chain seq x y z
N MET A 1 -3.21 15.38 -8.94
CA MET A 1 -4.01 14.33 -9.59
C MET A 1 -5.39 14.26 -8.94
N ASN A 2 -6.45 13.97 -9.70
CA ASN A 2 -7.80 13.82 -9.16
C ASN A 2 -7.88 12.59 -8.23
N SER A 3 -8.53 12.71 -7.07
CA SER A 3 -8.70 11.62 -6.08
C SER A 3 -9.34 10.37 -6.65
N GLN A 4 -10.24 10.51 -7.64
CA GLN A 4 -10.85 9.37 -8.33
C GLN A 4 -9.83 8.59 -9.19
N ILE A 5 -8.85 9.27 -9.78
CA ILE A 5 -7.79 8.62 -10.58
C ILE A 5 -6.82 7.92 -9.64
N GLU A 6 -6.41 8.58 -8.56
CA GLU A 6 -5.54 8.01 -7.53
C GLU A 6 -6.14 6.72 -6.93
N ALA A 7 -7.43 6.73 -6.62
CA ALA A 7 -8.15 5.53 -6.14
C ALA A 7 -8.17 4.39 -7.18
N LYS A 8 -8.32 4.70 -8.48
CA LYS A 8 -8.27 3.68 -9.55
C LYS A 8 -6.86 3.09 -9.70
N ILE A 9 -5.82 3.92 -9.59
CA ILE A 9 -4.43 3.43 -9.58
C ILE A 9 -4.26 2.46 -8.42
N ALA A 10 -4.70 2.84 -7.22
CA ALA A 10 -4.59 2.00 -6.02
C ALA A 10 -5.35 0.68 -6.16
N GLN A 11 -6.60 0.72 -6.62
CA GLN A 11 -7.39 -0.49 -6.89
C GLN A 11 -6.62 -1.43 -7.81
N MET A 12 -6.06 -0.92 -8.91
CA MET A 12 -5.30 -1.76 -9.84
C MET A 12 -3.98 -2.27 -9.23
N ARG A 13 -3.33 -1.53 -8.32
CA ARG A 13 -2.16 -2.05 -7.57
C ARG A 13 -2.56 -3.19 -6.63
N CYS A 14 -3.69 -3.07 -5.93
CA CYS A 14 -4.27 -4.16 -5.11
C CYS A 14 -4.63 -5.40 -5.96
N GLU A 15 -5.08 -5.20 -7.20
CA GLU A 15 -5.26 -6.27 -8.21
C GLU A 15 -3.95 -6.78 -8.83
N ASN A 16 -2.81 -6.44 -8.22
CA ASN A 16 -1.47 -6.85 -8.63
C ASN A 16 -1.09 -6.41 -10.06
N ARG A 17 -1.63 -5.29 -10.56
CA ARG A 17 -1.33 -4.79 -11.90
C ARG A 17 -0.04 -3.95 -11.93
N PRO A 18 0.84 -4.14 -12.93
CA PRO A 18 2.04 -3.33 -13.09
C PRO A 18 1.71 -1.92 -13.63
N VAL A 19 2.56 -0.93 -13.31
CA VAL A 19 2.41 0.47 -13.74
C VAL A 19 2.14 0.60 -15.25
N LYS A 20 2.85 -0.18 -16.08
CA LYS A 20 2.65 -0.19 -17.54
C LYS A 20 1.20 -0.48 -17.96
N VAL A 21 0.56 -1.44 -17.28
CA VAL A 21 -0.82 -1.84 -17.57
C VAL A 21 -1.80 -0.78 -17.08
N ILE A 22 -1.55 -0.19 -15.91
CA ILE A 22 -2.35 0.90 -15.34
C ILE A 22 -2.30 2.12 -16.27
N ALA A 23 -1.11 2.55 -16.67
CA ALA A 23 -0.87 3.64 -17.62
C ALA A 23 -1.70 3.47 -18.89
N LYS A 24 -1.58 2.30 -19.53
CA LYS A 24 -2.35 1.98 -20.75
C LYS A 24 -3.86 2.01 -20.52
N ARG A 25 -4.34 1.46 -19.40
CA ARG A 25 -5.78 1.34 -19.12
C ARG A 25 -6.43 2.68 -18.76
N LEU A 26 -5.70 3.55 -18.06
CA LEU A 26 -6.21 4.83 -17.60
C LEU A 26 -5.86 6.00 -18.54
N GLY A 27 -5.05 5.76 -19.59
CA GLY A 27 -4.59 6.82 -20.49
C GLY A 27 -3.64 7.80 -19.80
N LEU A 28 -2.81 7.32 -18.89
CA LEU A 28 -1.86 8.12 -18.09
C LEU A 28 -0.42 7.83 -18.49
N ASN A 29 0.48 8.77 -18.20
CA ASN A 29 1.91 8.52 -18.29
C ASN A 29 2.37 7.64 -17.12
N ARG A 30 3.49 6.93 -17.30
CA ARG A 30 4.02 6.02 -16.27
C ARG A 30 4.59 6.81 -15.11
N GLU A 31 5.25 7.92 -15.45
CA GLU A 31 5.85 8.89 -14.54
C GLU A 31 4.80 9.48 -13.59
N ASP A 32 3.60 9.80 -14.10
CA ASP A 32 2.50 10.31 -13.27
C ASP A 32 2.05 9.29 -12.22
N ILE A 33 2.00 8.01 -12.58
CA ILE A 33 1.65 6.92 -11.67
C ILE A 33 2.75 6.69 -10.64
N GLU A 34 4.01 6.74 -11.07
CA GLU A 34 5.17 6.61 -10.18
C GLU A 34 5.22 7.76 -9.17
N LEU A 35 4.92 8.99 -9.56
CA LEU A 35 4.79 10.11 -8.63
C LEU A 35 3.69 9.90 -7.57
N VAL A 36 2.58 9.26 -7.94
CA VAL A 36 1.52 8.90 -6.98
C VAL A 36 1.99 7.84 -5.99
N ILE A 37 2.67 6.79 -6.48
CA ILE A 37 3.21 5.74 -5.61
C ILE A 37 4.27 6.32 -4.68
N GLN A 38 5.19 7.15 -5.20
CA GLN A 38 6.20 7.86 -4.43
C GLN A 38 5.58 8.71 -3.32
N LYS A 39 4.47 9.40 -3.63
CA LYS A 39 3.71 10.18 -2.65
C LYS A 39 3.15 9.30 -1.54
N TRP A 40 2.62 8.11 -1.85
CA TRP A 40 2.16 7.17 -0.81
C TRP A 40 3.31 6.73 0.08
N ILE A 41 4.43 6.29 -0.50
CA ILE A 41 5.66 5.91 0.20
C ILE A 41 6.07 7.01 1.19
N LEU A 42 6.33 8.22 0.70
CA LEU A 42 6.76 9.35 1.54
C LEU A 42 5.77 9.70 2.65
N SER A 43 4.47 9.52 2.40
CA SER A 43 3.42 9.83 3.38
C SER A 43 3.26 8.74 4.44
N THR A 44 3.60 7.49 4.13
CA THR A 44 3.31 6.35 5.01
C THR A 44 4.53 5.77 5.69
N ASP A 45 5.73 5.95 5.14
CA ASP A 45 6.96 5.35 5.69
C ASP A 45 7.18 5.69 7.18
N PRO A 46 7.05 6.96 7.64
CA PRO A 46 7.22 7.27 9.07
C PRO A 46 6.23 6.52 9.97
N PHE A 47 4.99 6.35 9.51
CA PHE A 47 3.99 5.59 10.24
C PHE A 47 4.29 4.10 10.24
N ILE A 48 4.68 3.55 9.08
CA ILE A 48 5.05 2.14 8.93
C ILE A 48 6.23 1.79 9.83
N GLU A 49 7.29 2.62 9.81
CA GLU A 49 8.48 2.44 10.65
C GLU A 49 8.11 2.35 12.13
N GLU A 50 7.21 3.21 12.61
CA GLU A 50 6.81 3.22 14.02
C GLU A 50 5.98 1.98 14.39
N ILE A 51 5.05 1.52 13.54
CA ILE A 51 4.22 0.35 13.86
C ILE A 51 4.98 -0.98 13.80
N ILE A 52 6.05 -1.08 13.01
CA ILE A 52 6.89 -2.29 12.93
C ILE A 52 8.10 -2.22 13.87
N LYS A 53 8.29 -1.10 14.58
CA LYS A 53 9.45 -0.89 15.44
C LYS A 53 9.57 -1.96 16.51
N GLY A 54 10.71 -2.63 16.54
CA GLY A 54 10.97 -3.73 17.49
C GLY A 54 10.15 -4.99 17.23
N ARG A 55 9.38 -5.07 16.13
CA ARG A 55 8.64 -6.26 15.75
C ARG A 55 9.60 -7.40 15.40
N LYS A 56 9.33 -8.59 15.93
CA LYS A 56 9.97 -9.84 15.51
C LYS A 56 9.04 -10.55 14.53
N VAL A 57 9.49 -10.71 13.29
CA VAL A 57 8.76 -11.45 12.25
C VAL A 57 8.56 -12.90 12.69
N LYS A 58 7.31 -13.35 12.74
CA LYS A 58 6.91 -14.71 13.12
C LYS A 58 6.77 -15.62 11.89
N ASN A 59 6.24 -15.08 10.79
CA ASN A 59 5.99 -15.82 9.55
C ASN A 59 6.63 -15.14 8.33
N PRO A 60 7.89 -15.48 7.98
CA PRO A 60 8.63 -14.81 6.92
C PRO A 60 8.19 -15.17 5.49
N LYS A 61 7.27 -16.13 5.33
CA LYS A 61 6.78 -16.60 4.03
C LYS A 61 5.29 -16.31 3.83
N VAL A 62 4.73 -15.44 4.66
CA VAL A 62 3.31 -15.17 4.63
C VAL A 62 2.90 -14.37 3.40
N ASP A 63 1.78 -14.74 2.79
CA ASP A 63 1.12 -13.97 1.75
C ASP A 63 -0.24 -13.48 2.28
N PRO A 64 -0.35 -12.23 2.74
CA PRO A 64 -1.58 -11.68 3.27
C PRO A 64 -2.48 -11.09 2.17
N SER A 65 -2.20 -11.32 0.87
CA SER A 65 -2.89 -10.68 -0.25
C SER A 65 -4.42 -10.80 -0.18
N LEU A 66 -4.95 -11.97 0.20
CA LEU A 66 -6.38 -12.16 0.41
C LEU A 66 -6.91 -11.20 1.50
N LYS A 67 -6.28 -11.18 2.67
CA LYS A 67 -6.68 -10.31 3.79
C LYS A 67 -6.60 -8.83 3.41
N VAL A 68 -5.49 -8.43 2.80
CA VAL A 68 -5.29 -7.07 2.31
C VAL A 68 -6.35 -6.69 1.29
N ASN A 69 -6.81 -7.59 0.43
CA ASN A 69 -7.85 -7.27 -0.54
C ASN A 69 -9.27 -7.20 0.05
N PHE A 70 -9.60 -8.05 1.03
CA PHE A 70 -10.96 -8.13 1.59
C PHE A 70 -11.22 -7.21 2.77
N VAL A 71 -10.20 -6.81 3.53
CA VAL A 71 -10.37 -5.96 4.72
C VAL A 71 -10.48 -4.49 4.31
N SER A 72 -11.66 -3.92 4.49
CA SER A 72 -11.91 -2.49 4.25
C SER A 72 -11.44 -1.59 5.40
N ASN A 73 -11.37 -2.13 6.62
CA ASN A 73 -10.97 -1.41 7.83
C ASN A 73 -9.44 -1.49 8.04
N VAL A 74 -8.75 -0.38 7.84
CA VAL A 74 -7.29 -0.32 7.99
C VAL A 74 -6.84 -0.61 9.43
N GLU A 75 -7.63 -0.27 10.44
CA GLU A 75 -7.29 -0.57 11.83
C GLU A 75 -7.33 -2.07 12.12
N GLU A 76 -8.22 -2.84 11.46
CA GLU A 76 -8.22 -4.30 11.55
C GLU A 76 -7.04 -4.89 10.79
N LEU A 77 -6.75 -4.36 9.61
CA LEU A 77 -5.61 -4.77 8.79
C LEU A 77 -4.29 -4.65 9.56
N LEU A 78 -4.11 -3.54 10.29
CA LEU A 78 -2.91 -3.23 11.06
C LEU A 78 -2.85 -3.92 12.44
N LYS A 79 -3.83 -4.76 12.78
CA LYS A 79 -3.78 -5.65 13.96
C LYS A 79 -3.42 -7.09 13.59
N ASP A 80 -3.44 -7.41 12.29
CA ASP A 80 -3.17 -8.76 11.80
C ASP A 80 -1.67 -9.03 11.75
N ASP A 81 -1.23 -10.08 12.45
CA ASP A 81 0.18 -10.43 12.56
C ASP A 81 0.81 -10.80 11.20
N ASP A 82 0.06 -11.44 10.30
CA ASP A 82 0.55 -11.81 8.98
C ASP A 82 0.77 -10.57 8.11
N VAL A 83 -0.13 -9.59 8.22
CA VAL A 83 0.01 -8.32 7.51
C VAL A 83 1.21 -7.53 8.04
N LEU A 84 1.34 -7.42 9.37
CA LEU A 84 2.44 -6.69 9.97
C LEU A 84 3.80 -7.37 9.70
N ASP A 85 3.85 -8.71 9.66
CA ASP A 85 5.05 -9.46 9.28
C ASP A 85 5.41 -9.21 7.82
N TYR A 86 4.43 -9.21 6.91
CA TYR A 86 4.64 -8.84 5.52
C TYR A 86 5.17 -7.41 5.38
N ILE A 87 4.55 -6.44 6.05
CA ILE A 87 5.01 -5.04 6.05
C ILE A 87 6.46 -4.96 6.55
N ALA A 88 6.78 -5.62 7.67
CA ALA A 88 8.13 -5.58 8.23
C ALA A 88 9.21 -6.11 7.28
N LEU A 89 8.87 -7.06 6.41
CA LEU A 89 9.79 -7.65 5.42
C LEU A 89 9.89 -6.85 4.12
N HIS A 90 8.80 -6.18 3.73
CA HIS A 90 8.65 -5.63 2.38
C HIS A 90 8.53 -4.09 2.33
N TRP A 91 8.50 -3.39 3.47
CA TRP A 91 8.28 -1.94 3.49
C TRP A 91 9.36 -1.09 2.79
N THR A 92 10.56 -1.61 2.57
CA THR A 92 11.60 -0.95 1.78
C THR A 92 11.56 -1.35 0.30
N ASP A 93 10.73 -2.32 -0.09
CA ASP A 93 10.50 -2.69 -1.49
C ASP A 93 9.49 -1.72 -2.11
N HIS A 94 10.00 -0.84 -2.97
CA HIS A 94 9.21 0.17 -3.69
C HIS A 94 8.62 -0.37 -5.01
N HIS A 95 8.91 -1.63 -5.36
CA HIS A 95 8.31 -2.31 -6.52
C HIS A 95 7.20 -3.28 -6.13
N ASP A 96 7.07 -3.57 -4.84
CA ASP A 96 6.05 -4.44 -4.29
C ASP A 96 4.63 -3.85 -4.45
N ARG A 97 3.84 -4.56 -5.25
CA ARG A 97 2.45 -4.22 -5.59
C ARG A 97 1.51 -4.31 -4.41
N LEU A 98 1.70 -5.30 -3.54
CA LEU A 98 0.89 -5.48 -2.37
C LEU A 98 1.22 -4.42 -1.32
N MET A 99 2.51 -4.07 -1.18
CA MET A 99 2.90 -2.94 -0.34
C MET A 99 2.31 -1.62 -0.84
N ASP A 100 2.24 -1.36 -2.14
CA ASP A 100 1.55 -0.16 -2.65
C ASP A 100 0.07 -0.13 -2.29
N CYS A 101 -0.61 -1.29 -2.32
CA CYS A 101 -1.98 -1.41 -1.86
C CYS A 101 -2.11 -1.07 -0.36
N ILE A 102 -1.22 -1.62 0.47
CA ILE A 102 -1.17 -1.35 1.91
C ILE A 102 -0.89 0.13 2.19
N ARG A 103 0.13 0.71 1.54
CA ARG A 103 0.48 2.13 1.66
C ARG A 103 -0.68 3.02 1.27
N TYR A 104 -1.41 2.73 0.19
CA TYR A 104 -2.59 3.52 -0.16
C TYR A 104 -3.68 3.46 0.92
N LYS A 105 -3.95 2.27 1.48
CA LYS A 105 -4.92 2.12 2.56
C LYS A 105 -4.52 2.92 3.80
N ILE A 106 -3.26 2.84 4.23
CA ILE A 106 -2.70 3.64 5.32
C ILE A 106 -2.79 5.13 4.99
N TYR A 107 -2.43 5.53 3.78
CA TYR A 107 -2.47 6.91 3.32
C TYR A 107 -3.88 7.53 3.44
N VAL A 108 -4.92 6.80 3.00
CA VAL A 108 -6.31 7.25 3.16
C VAL A 108 -6.69 7.34 4.63
N TYR A 109 -6.32 6.33 5.44
CA TYR A 109 -6.58 6.31 6.87
C TYR A 109 -5.96 7.52 7.61
N LEU A 110 -4.69 7.83 7.34
CA LEU A 110 -4.00 8.98 7.94
C LEU A 110 -4.68 10.30 7.58
N LYS A 111 -5.06 10.47 6.31
CA LYS A 111 -5.80 11.65 5.86
C LYS A 111 -7.15 11.84 6.53
N THR A 112 -7.84 10.75 6.85
CA THR A 112 -9.12 10.81 7.56
C THR A 112 -8.95 11.17 9.05
N LYS A 113 -7.77 10.96 9.64
CA LYS A 113 -7.49 11.33 11.05
C LYS A 113 -6.95 12.75 11.21
N GLU A 114 -6.46 13.36 10.14
CA GLU A 114 -5.97 14.75 10.14
C GLU A 114 -7.06 15.79 9.82
N GLY A 115 -8.26 15.36 9.44
CA GLY A 115 -9.43 16.22 9.15
C GLY A 115 -10.52 16.09 10.20
#